data_AF-A0A5C7PBT6-F1
#
_entry.id   AF-A0A5C7PBT6-F1
#
_cell.length_a   1.000
_cell.length_b   1.000
_cell.length_c   1.000
_cell.angle_alpha   90.00
_cell.angle_beta   90.00
_cell.angle_gamma   90.00
#
_symmetry.space_group_name_H-M   'P 1'
#
loop_
_entity.id
_entity.type
_entity.pdbx_description
1 polymer ?
#
loop_
_entity_poly.entity_id
_entity_poly.type
_entity_poly.pdbx_seq_one_letter_code
_entity_poly.pdbx_strand_id
1 'polypeptide(L)'
;MIVLIVTQLLRAATVPESVPLGKFVRVKLDAGEKAIVLSQDFSPVDIIATPDSLAFTGLPGRYVVVVLKGDEQPQQFFTKIVGLKPEPKPDPKPDDPPKPPPDVNPAPVKAPGLRVLIVYESSQLSIMPSTQREILFNTNLRAWMTQNCARDNNRPEWRIVDQNQPDIVDTAPLKAMFERPRMSLPWLVISNGTKNTGYEGVLPANADEMQRLLEAHK
;
A
#
# COMPACT_ATOMS: atom_id res chain seq x y z
N MET A 1 -30.70 33.15 47.65
CA MET A 1 -30.79 33.33 46.18
C MET A 1 -30.00 32.20 45.55
N ILE A 2 -30.68 31.13 45.15
CA ILE A 2 -30.06 29.93 44.56
C ILE A 2 -29.93 30.19 43.05
N VAL A 3 -28.70 30.30 42.56
CA VAL A 3 -28.43 30.33 41.12
C VAL A 3 -28.50 28.90 40.61
N LEU A 4 -29.65 28.53 40.04
CA LEU A 4 -29.78 27.31 39.25
C LEU A 4 -29.00 27.51 37.95
N ILE A 5 -27.79 26.94 37.87
CA ILE A 5 -27.14 26.73 36.58
C ILE A 5 -27.87 25.54 35.93
N VAL A 6 -28.91 25.84 35.14
CA VAL A 6 -29.46 24.88 34.19
C VAL A 6 -28.47 24.81 33.04
N THR A 7 -27.44 23.97 33.19
CA THR A 7 -26.65 23.53 32.03
C THR A 7 -27.56 22.61 31.24
N GLN A 8 -28.36 23.21 30.37
CA GLN A 8 -29.09 22.49 29.33
C GLN A 8 -28.01 21.90 28.42
N LEU A 9 -27.62 20.65 28.69
CA LEU A 9 -26.82 19.87 27.74
C LEU A 9 -27.67 19.75 26.47
N LEU A 10 -27.43 20.65 25.51
CA LEU A 10 -27.79 20.41 24.12
C LEU A 10 -27.10 19.10 23.74
N ARG A 11 -27.89 18.02 23.68
CA ARG A 11 -27.40 16.76 23.13
C ARG A 11 -27.24 17.02 21.63
N ALA A 12 -26.00 17.12 21.18
CA ALA A 12 -25.68 17.13 19.76
C ALA A 12 -25.84 15.71 19.20
N ALA A 13 -26.01 15.60 17.88
CA ALA A 13 -25.93 14.34 17.17
C ALA A 13 -24.70 13.53 17.64
N THR A 14 -24.93 12.26 17.96
CA THR A 14 -23.86 11.40 18.48
C THR A 14 -23.28 10.57 17.34
N VAL A 15 -22.05 10.89 16.96
CA VAL A 15 -21.28 10.18 15.95
C VAL A 15 -20.11 9.48 16.63
N PRO A 16 -19.94 8.15 16.46
CA PRO A 16 -18.79 7.46 17.04
C PRO A 16 -17.50 7.94 16.33
N GLU A 17 -16.44 8.16 17.10
CA GLU A 17 -15.15 8.61 16.54
C GLU A 17 -14.53 7.58 15.57
N SER A 18 -14.74 6.29 15.85
CA SER A 18 -14.26 5.22 14.98
C SER A 18 -15.11 3.95 15.08
N VAL A 19 -15.12 3.18 13.99
CA VAL A 19 -15.87 1.94 13.85
C VAL A 19 -15.04 0.92 13.05
N PRO A 20 -14.98 -0.37 13.43
CA PRO A 20 -14.26 -1.38 12.66
C PRO A 20 -14.86 -1.61 11.28
N LEU A 21 -14.02 -2.00 10.31
CA LEU A 21 -14.44 -2.45 8.98
C LEU A 21 -15.50 -3.55 9.07
N GLY A 22 -16.53 -3.45 8.24
CA GLY A 22 -17.66 -4.39 8.24
C GLY A 22 -18.70 -4.15 9.33
N LYS A 23 -18.55 -3.11 10.16
CA LYS A 23 -19.59 -2.64 11.08
C LYS A 23 -20.20 -1.34 10.57
N PHE A 24 -21.48 -1.14 10.87
CA PHE A 24 -22.17 0.11 10.57
C PHE A 24 -21.73 1.19 11.55
N VAL A 25 -21.36 2.36 11.00
CA VAL A 25 -21.38 3.61 11.74
C VAL A 25 -22.84 3.97 11.98
N ARG A 26 -23.22 4.13 13.25
CA ARG A 26 -24.57 4.53 13.65
C ARG A 26 -24.52 5.95 14.19
N VAL A 27 -25.34 6.82 13.62
CA VAL A 27 -25.48 8.21 14.02
C VAL A 27 -26.87 8.38 14.61
N LYS A 28 -26.96 8.88 15.84
CA LYS A 28 -28.23 9.30 16.42
C LYS A 28 -28.51 10.75 16.05
N LEU A 29 -29.73 11.00 15.62
CA LEU A 29 -30.22 12.32 15.25
C LEU A 29 -31.31 12.74 16.24
N ASP A 30 -31.32 14.00 16.60
CA ASP A 30 -32.40 14.59 17.38
C ASP A 30 -33.60 14.93 16.48
N ALA A 31 -34.75 15.20 17.10
CA ALA A 31 -35.97 15.53 16.39
C ALA A 31 -35.78 16.74 15.45
N GLY A 32 -36.06 16.53 14.16
CA GLY A 32 -35.91 17.55 13.12
C GLY A 32 -34.52 17.65 12.50
N GLU A 33 -33.55 16.88 12.98
CA GLU A 33 -32.23 16.78 12.35
C GLU A 33 -32.27 15.86 11.11
N LYS A 34 -31.48 16.22 10.11
CA LYS A 34 -31.18 15.41 8.93
C LYS A 34 -29.68 15.35 8.76
N ALA A 35 -29.16 14.33 8.09
CA ALA A 35 -27.74 14.26 7.85
C ALA A 35 -27.40 13.71 6.46
N ILE A 36 -26.28 14.21 5.95
CA ILE A 36 -25.57 13.66 4.78
C ILE A 36 -24.24 13.07 5.25
N VAL A 37 -23.79 12.04 4.55
CA VAL A 37 -22.51 11.39 4.84
C VAL A 37 -21.65 11.47 3.60
N LEU A 38 -20.41 11.94 3.78
CA LEU A 38 -19.41 12.07 2.73
C LEU A 38 -18.17 11.24 3.09
N SER A 39 -17.59 10.57 2.11
CA SER A 39 -16.26 9.95 2.25
C SER A 39 -15.14 10.99 2.19
N GLN A 40 -13.90 10.55 2.43
CA GLN A 40 -12.71 11.40 2.47
C GLN A 40 -12.42 12.19 1.17
N ASP A 41 -12.97 11.75 0.05
CA ASP A 41 -12.91 12.38 -1.27
C ASP A 41 -14.15 13.25 -1.56
N PHE A 42 -14.99 13.51 -0.54
CA PHE A 42 -16.24 14.25 -0.62
C PHE A 42 -17.34 13.61 -1.50
N SER A 43 -17.20 12.32 -1.81
CA SER A 43 -18.23 11.55 -2.49
C SER A 43 -19.40 11.22 -1.53
N PRO A 44 -20.67 11.31 -1.96
CA PRO A 44 -21.81 10.87 -1.15
C PRO A 44 -21.71 9.38 -0.80
N VAL A 45 -22.09 9.04 0.43
CA VAL A 45 -22.13 7.66 0.93
C VAL A 45 -23.57 7.21 1.07
N ASP A 46 -23.85 5.98 0.63
CA ASP A 46 -25.16 5.37 0.83
C ASP A 46 -25.47 5.19 2.32
N ILE A 47 -26.67 5.62 2.71
CA ILE A 47 -27.14 5.56 4.09
C ILE A 47 -28.44 4.76 4.21
N ILE A 48 -28.62 4.14 5.37
CA ILE A 48 -29.89 3.59 5.83
C ILE A 48 -30.41 4.54 6.90
N ALA A 49 -31.52 5.23 6.64
CA ALA A 49 -32.07 6.23 7.55
C ALA A 49 -33.36 5.76 8.23
N THR A 50 -33.49 6.09 9.52
CA THR A 50 -34.74 6.07 10.29
C THR A 50 -35.08 7.51 10.71
N PRO A 51 -36.27 7.78 11.29
CA PRO A 51 -36.62 9.13 11.73
C PRO A 51 -35.66 9.74 12.77
N ASP A 52 -34.96 8.91 13.53
CA ASP A 52 -34.12 9.26 14.69
C ASP A 52 -32.65 8.83 14.55
N SER A 53 -32.28 8.20 13.43
CA SER A 53 -30.91 7.72 13.23
C SER A 53 -30.58 7.52 11.76
N LEU A 54 -29.28 7.43 11.47
CA LEU A 54 -28.81 6.82 10.24
C LEU A 54 -27.71 5.82 10.51
N ALA A 55 -27.52 4.91 9.57
CA ALA A 55 -26.43 3.96 9.55
C ALA A 55 -25.76 3.94 8.18
N PHE A 56 -24.44 3.85 8.17
CA PHE A 56 -23.67 3.68 6.93
C PHE A 56 -22.44 2.80 7.17
N THR A 57 -21.86 2.31 6.08
CA THR A 57 -20.61 1.56 6.07
C THR A 57 -19.82 1.93 4.81
N GLY A 58 -18.56 1.50 4.73
CA GLY A 58 -17.70 1.81 3.60
C GLY A 58 -16.29 1.27 3.78
N LEU A 59 -15.42 1.64 2.85
CA LEU A 59 -14.00 1.29 2.90
C LEU A 59 -13.31 1.91 4.12
N PRO A 60 -12.17 1.36 4.55
CA PRO A 60 -11.35 2.01 5.57
C PRO A 60 -11.00 3.44 5.18
N GLY A 61 -11.29 4.41 6.05
CA GLY A 61 -11.13 5.82 5.70
C GLY A 61 -11.82 6.75 6.67
N ARG A 62 -11.59 8.05 6.47
CA ARG A 62 -12.29 9.12 7.20
C ARG A 62 -13.59 9.45 6.48
N TYR A 63 -14.60 9.78 7.27
CA TYR A 63 -15.93 10.16 6.82
C TYR A 63 -16.37 11.42 7.56
N VAL A 64 -17.11 12.26 6.86
CA VAL A 64 -17.74 13.47 7.41
C VAL A 64 -19.24 13.24 7.44
N VAL A 65 -19.83 13.38 8.62
CA VAL A 65 -21.27 13.43 8.81
C VAL A 65 -21.65 14.89 8.99
N VAL A 66 -22.43 15.42 8.07
CA VAL A 66 -22.93 16.80 8.15
C VAL A 66 -24.39 16.74 8.58
N VAL A 67 -24.67 17.30 9.75
CA VAL A 67 -26.01 17.34 10.35
C VAL A 67 -26.62 18.73 10.14
N LEU A 68 -27.87 18.74 9.72
CA LEU A 68 -28.68 19.90 9.36
C LEU A 68 -29.92 19.95 10.24
N LYS A 69 -30.31 21.13 10.72
CA LYS A 69 -31.51 21.35 11.53
C LYS A 69 -32.18 22.66 11.15
N GLY A 70 -33.25 22.59 10.35
CA GLY A 70 -33.90 23.79 9.81
C GLY A 70 -32.89 24.71 9.10
N ASP A 71 -32.89 25.99 9.46
CA ASP A 71 -31.98 27.03 8.93
C ASP A 71 -30.73 27.25 9.80
N GLU A 72 -30.48 26.39 10.79
CA GLU A 72 -29.28 26.46 11.63
C GLU A 72 -28.01 26.14 10.83
N GLN A 73 -26.86 26.64 11.30
CA GLN A 73 -25.56 26.33 10.68
C GLN A 73 -25.30 24.81 10.71
N PRO A 74 -24.86 24.21 9.59
CA PRO A 74 -24.56 22.78 9.54
C PRO A 74 -23.49 22.39 10.55
N GLN A 75 -23.73 21.32 11.30
CA GLN A 75 -22.76 20.74 12.22
C GLN A 75 -21.98 19.63 11.51
N GLN A 76 -20.68 19.57 11.72
CA GLN A 76 -19.81 18.56 11.10
C GLN A 76 -19.22 17.65 12.16
N PHE A 77 -19.32 16.36 11.92
CA PHE A 77 -18.75 15.32 12.76
C PHE A 77 -17.85 14.42 11.92
N PHE A 78 -16.74 14.00 12.49
CA PHE A 78 -15.80 13.11 11.83
C PHE A 78 -15.87 11.73 12.45
N THR A 79 -15.83 10.71 11.60
CA THR A 79 -15.72 9.32 12.01
C THR A 79 -14.77 8.58 11.10
N LYS A 80 -14.20 7.49 11.59
CA LYS A 80 -13.28 6.65 10.84
C LYS A 80 -13.75 5.22 10.80
N ILE A 81 -13.85 4.66 9.60
CA ILE A 81 -13.91 3.20 9.45
C ILE A 81 -12.46 2.70 9.51
N VAL A 82 -12.14 1.95 10.56
CA VAL A 82 -10.81 1.41 10.79
C VAL A 82 -10.74 0.07 10.08
N GLY A 83 -9.81 -0.05 9.13
CA GLY A 83 -9.47 -1.34 8.54
C GLY A 83 -9.07 -2.35 9.61
N LEU A 84 -8.95 -3.63 9.24
CA LEU A 84 -8.37 -4.61 10.15
C LEU A 84 -7.03 -4.05 10.65
N LYS A 85 -6.87 -3.97 11.98
CA LYS A 85 -5.54 -3.74 12.57
C LYS A 85 -4.68 -4.84 11.95
N PRO A 86 -3.54 -4.52 11.32
CA PRO A 86 -2.61 -5.56 10.91
C PRO A 86 -2.42 -6.46 12.13
N GLU A 87 -2.54 -7.77 11.94
CA GLU A 87 -2.30 -8.71 13.03
C GLU A 87 -1.00 -8.28 13.72
N PRO A 88 -0.94 -8.29 15.06
CA PRO A 88 0.32 -8.09 15.75
C PRO A 88 1.34 -8.96 15.02
N LYS A 89 2.45 -8.35 14.57
CA LYS A 89 3.57 -9.16 14.09
C LYS A 89 3.77 -10.23 15.15
N PRO A 90 3.82 -11.53 14.77
CA PRO A 90 4.12 -12.58 15.72
C PRO A 90 5.29 -12.10 16.58
N ASP A 91 5.21 -12.34 17.90
CA ASP A 91 6.35 -12.06 18.79
C ASP A 91 7.63 -12.51 18.09
N PRO A 92 8.74 -11.76 18.19
CA PRO A 92 10.00 -12.20 17.65
C PRO A 92 10.19 -13.64 18.10
N LYS A 93 10.19 -14.58 17.14
CA LYS A 93 10.69 -15.91 17.44
C LYS A 93 12.08 -15.71 18.04
N PRO A 94 12.51 -16.56 19.00
CA PRO A 94 13.92 -16.61 19.38
C PRO A 94 14.72 -16.51 18.09
N ASP A 95 15.68 -15.57 18.03
CA ASP A 95 16.40 -15.24 16.79
C ASP A 95 16.57 -16.51 15.98
N ASP A 96 15.87 -16.59 14.84
CA ASP A 96 16.18 -17.63 13.88
C ASP A 96 17.70 -17.51 13.70
N PRO A 97 18.47 -18.60 13.87
CA PRO A 97 19.92 -18.55 13.65
C PRO A 97 20.12 -17.80 12.34
N PRO A 98 21.08 -16.84 12.30
CA PRO A 98 21.18 -15.83 11.26
C PRO A 98 20.76 -16.45 9.94
N LYS A 99 19.64 -15.95 9.38
CA LYS A 99 19.10 -16.46 8.11
C LYS A 99 20.31 -16.69 7.22
N PRO A 100 20.54 -17.92 6.72
CA PRO A 100 21.73 -18.20 5.94
C PRO A 100 21.87 -17.06 4.93
N PRO A 101 23.09 -16.52 4.70
CA PRO A 101 23.28 -15.55 3.63
C PRO A 101 22.48 -16.05 2.43
N PRO A 102 21.65 -15.19 1.80
CA PRO A 102 20.68 -15.62 0.79
C PRO A 102 21.34 -16.68 -0.07
N ASP A 103 20.73 -17.86 -0.08
CA ASP A 103 21.31 -19.07 -0.65
C ASP A 103 21.98 -18.66 -1.96
N VAL A 104 23.28 -18.92 -2.04
CA VAL A 104 24.16 -18.35 -3.05
C VAL A 104 23.82 -19.04 -4.36
N ASN A 105 22.66 -18.68 -4.92
CA ASN A 105 22.10 -19.33 -6.06
C ASN A 105 22.98 -18.96 -7.25
N PRO A 106 23.27 -19.93 -8.13
CA PRO A 106 24.01 -19.64 -9.32
C PRO A 106 23.37 -18.47 -10.05
N ALA A 107 24.18 -17.52 -10.54
CA ALA A 107 23.67 -16.30 -11.17
C ALA A 107 22.52 -16.63 -12.14
N PRO A 108 21.34 -15.99 -12.00
CA PRO A 108 20.15 -16.32 -12.78
C PRO A 108 20.41 -16.37 -14.30
N VAL A 109 21.35 -15.56 -14.78
CA VAL A 109 21.86 -15.58 -16.15
C VAL A 109 23.39 -15.56 -16.14
N LYS A 110 24.01 -16.39 -17.00
CA LYS A 110 25.46 -16.42 -17.21
C LYS A 110 25.89 -15.35 -18.21
N ALA A 111 25.72 -14.08 -17.86
CA ALA A 111 26.18 -12.95 -18.66
C ALA A 111 26.88 -11.92 -17.76
N PRO A 112 28.10 -11.44 -18.11
CA PRO A 112 28.89 -10.57 -17.23
C PRO A 112 28.20 -9.23 -16.99
N GLY A 113 28.34 -8.71 -15.77
CA GLY A 113 27.86 -7.40 -15.34
C GLY A 113 26.45 -7.41 -14.76
N LEU A 114 26.15 -6.41 -13.94
CA LEU A 114 24.90 -6.28 -13.18
C LEU A 114 23.68 -6.13 -14.10
N ARG A 115 22.63 -6.90 -13.84
CA ARG A 115 21.33 -6.86 -14.50
C ARG A 115 20.24 -6.96 -13.47
N VAL A 116 19.16 -6.21 -13.68
CA VAL A 116 18.06 -6.12 -12.71
C VAL A 116 16.73 -6.21 -13.43
N LEU A 117 15.89 -7.17 -13.04
CA LEU A 117 14.52 -7.27 -13.53
C LEU A 117 13.58 -7.25 -12.35
N ILE A 118 12.62 -6.32 -12.38
CA ILE A 118 11.46 -6.34 -11.50
C ILE A 118 10.25 -6.74 -12.33
N VAL A 119 9.55 -7.80 -11.93
CA VAL A 119 8.27 -8.20 -12.53
C VAL A 119 7.16 -7.88 -11.53
N TYR A 120 6.11 -7.19 -11.96
CA TYR A 120 4.96 -6.84 -11.14
C TYR A 120 3.65 -7.09 -11.90
N GLU A 121 2.52 -6.94 -11.21
CA GLU A 121 1.18 -7.03 -11.81
C GLU A 121 0.44 -5.72 -11.52
N SER A 122 0.09 -4.98 -12.57
CA SER A 122 -0.56 -3.67 -12.46
C SER A 122 -1.90 -3.72 -11.74
N SER A 123 -2.68 -4.80 -11.88
CA SER A 123 -3.94 -4.98 -11.15
C SER A 123 -3.75 -5.15 -9.64
N GLN A 124 -2.55 -5.52 -9.18
CA GLN A 124 -2.21 -5.64 -7.75
C GLN A 124 -1.61 -4.37 -7.15
N LEU A 125 -1.40 -3.31 -7.94
CA LEU A 125 -0.80 -2.07 -7.44
C LEU A 125 -1.62 -1.46 -6.30
N SER A 126 -2.95 -1.53 -6.35
CA SER A 126 -3.84 -0.94 -5.34
C SER A 126 -3.66 -1.57 -3.95
N ILE A 127 -3.37 -2.88 -3.89
CA ILE A 127 -3.18 -3.67 -2.66
C ILE A 127 -1.71 -3.76 -2.22
N MET A 128 -0.77 -3.35 -3.06
CA MET A 128 0.67 -3.32 -2.73
C MET A 128 0.96 -2.27 -1.65
N PRO A 129 1.78 -2.57 -0.63
CA PRO A 129 2.23 -1.58 0.35
C PRO A 129 2.85 -0.34 -0.32
N SER A 130 2.57 0.86 0.18
CA SER A 130 3.03 2.11 -0.43
C SER A 130 4.54 2.20 -0.55
N THR A 131 5.28 1.74 0.47
CA THR A 131 6.76 1.73 0.50
C THR A 131 7.36 0.79 -0.54
N GLN A 132 6.69 -0.33 -0.83
CA GLN A 132 7.12 -1.27 -1.86
C GLN A 132 6.73 -0.76 -3.25
N ARG A 133 5.56 -0.13 -3.39
CA ARG A 133 5.10 0.51 -4.64
C ARG A 133 6.02 1.64 -5.07
N GLU A 134 6.57 2.39 -4.12
CA GLU A 134 7.54 3.45 -4.39
C GLU A 134 8.76 2.94 -5.17
N ILE A 135 9.23 1.71 -4.90
CA ILE A 135 10.37 1.10 -5.61
C ILE A 135 10.15 1.08 -7.12
N LEU A 136 8.92 0.80 -7.57
CA LEU A 136 8.57 0.73 -8.99
C LEU A 136 8.72 2.09 -9.70
N PHE A 137 8.53 3.20 -8.98
CA PHE A 137 8.50 4.55 -9.54
C PHE A 137 9.66 5.44 -9.08
N ASN A 138 10.54 4.93 -8.21
CA ASN A 138 11.63 5.69 -7.62
C ASN A 138 12.67 6.12 -8.68
N THR A 139 12.80 7.42 -8.87
CA THR A 139 13.71 8.01 -9.88
C THR A 139 15.18 7.80 -9.53
N ASN A 140 15.55 7.82 -8.25
CA ASN A 140 16.92 7.63 -7.79
C ASN A 140 17.39 6.19 -8.04
N LEU A 141 16.56 5.19 -7.74
CA LEU A 141 16.87 3.79 -8.05
C LEU A 141 17.03 3.56 -9.55
N ARG A 142 16.15 4.15 -10.37
CA ARG A 142 16.24 4.07 -11.84
C ARG A 142 17.51 4.73 -12.37
N ALA A 143 17.89 5.88 -11.84
CA ALA A 143 19.13 6.56 -12.19
C ALA A 143 20.35 5.71 -11.80
N TRP A 144 20.35 5.14 -10.59
CA TRP A 144 21.40 4.25 -10.13
C TRP A 144 21.52 3.01 -11.02
N MET A 145 20.42 2.32 -11.32
CA MET A 145 20.45 1.14 -12.21
C MET A 145 20.92 1.50 -13.62
N THR A 146 20.55 2.67 -14.14
CA THR A 146 21.00 3.17 -15.45
C THR A 146 22.51 3.41 -15.52
N GLN A 147 23.12 3.82 -14.40
CA GLN A 147 24.56 4.05 -14.29
C GLN A 147 25.35 2.75 -14.02
N ASN A 148 24.76 1.81 -13.30
CA ASN A 148 25.50 0.67 -12.73
C ASN A 148 25.21 -0.68 -13.41
N CYS A 149 24.08 -0.84 -14.11
CA CYS A 149 23.81 -2.06 -14.85
C CYS A 149 24.66 -2.15 -16.12
N ALA A 150 24.96 -3.39 -16.52
CA ALA A 150 25.53 -3.72 -17.81
C ALA A 150 24.72 -3.10 -18.95
N ARG A 151 25.35 -2.96 -20.11
CA ARG A 151 24.70 -2.39 -21.29
C ARG A 151 24.69 -3.39 -22.43
N ASP A 152 23.55 -3.49 -23.11
CA ASP A 152 23.42 -4.11 -24.42
C ASP A 152 23.01 -3.04 -25.43
N ASN A 153 23.80 -2.86 -26.50
CA ASN A 153 23.54 -1.84 -27.53
C ASN A 153 23.26 -0.44 -26.94
N ASN A 154 24.09 -0.03 -25.98
CA ASN A 154 23.97 1.24 -25.23
C ASN A 154 22.70 1.41 -24.38
N ARG A 155 21.88 0.36 -24.21
CA ARG A 155 20.73 0.36 -23.31
C ARG A 155 21.10 -0.35 -22.01
N PRO A 156 20.79 0.24 -20.85
CA PRO A 156 21.08 -0.41 -19.57
C PRO A 156 20.21 -1.65 -19.40
N GLU A 157 20.80 -2.72 -18.87
CA GLU A 157 20.20 -4.03 -18.67
C GLU A 157 19.38 -4.06 -17.37
N TRP A 158 18.42 -3.15 -17.25
CA TRP A 158 17.41 -3.21 -16.20
C TRP A 158 16.01 -2.92 -16.74
N ARG A 159 14.99 -3.61 -16.22
CA ARG A 159 13.59 -3.33 -16.56
C ARG A 159 12.69 -3.51 -15.34
N ILE A 160 11.58 -2.77 -15.35
CA ILE A 160 10.44 -2.95 -14.46
C ILE A 160 9.26 -3.26 -15.36
N VAL A 161 8.66 -4.44 -15.19
CA VAL A 161 7.80 -5.04 -16.21
C VAL A 161 6.53 -5.59 -15.61
N ASP A 162 5.39 -5.27 -16.24
CA ASP A 162 4.13 -5.94 -15.96
C ASP A 162 4.16 -7.36 -16.52
N GLN A 163 3.75 -8.36 -15.74
CA GLN A 163 3.80 -9.76 -16.16
C GLN A 163 3.04 -10.05 -17.47
N ASN A 164 2.04 -9.22 -17.82
CA ASN A 164 1.23 -9.36 -19.03
C ASN A 164 1.75 -8.50 -20.19
N GLN A 165 2.86 -7.77 -20.01
CA GLN A 165 3.48 -6.92 -21.04
C GLN A 165 4.96 -7.27 -21.26
N PRO A 166 5.27 -8.50 -21.71
CA PRO A 166 6.66 -8.95 -21.87
C PRO A 166 7.43 -8.23 -22.98
N ASP A 167 6.76 -7.48 -23.86
CA ASP A 167 7.36 -6.85 -25.04
C ASP A 167 8.47 -5.85 -24.71
N ILE A 168 8.49 -5.31 -23.49
CA ILE A 168 9.56 -4.39 -23.02
C ILE A 168 10.82 -5.13 -22.55
N VAL A 169 10.78 -6.46 -22.47
CA VAL A 169 11.91 -7.35 -22.21
C VAL A 169 12.55 -7.71 -23.53
N ASP A 170 13.49 -6.88 -23.97
CA ASP A 170 13.95 -6.81 -25.34
C ASP A 170 15.34 -7.40 -25.57
N THR A 171 16.03 -7.82 -24.52
CA THR A 171 17.38 -8.41 -24.60
C THR A 171 17.38 -9.86 -24.13
N ALA A 172 18.23 -10.70 -24.73
CA ALA A 172 18.28 -12.13 -24.39
C ALA A 172 18.50 -12.41 -22.89
N PRO A 173 19.39 -11.67 -22.19
CA PRO A 173 19.55 -11.85 -20.74
C PRO A 173 18.29 -11.51 -19.94
N LEU A 174 17.62 -10.39 -20.26
CA LEU A 174 16.41 -10.00 -19.55
C LEU A 174 15.25 -10.95 -19.84
N LYS A 175 15.14 -11.48 -21.07
CA LYS A 175 14.16 -12.54 -21.43
C LYS A 175 14.36 -13.78 -20.58
N ALA A 176 15.62 -14.24 -20.46
CA ALA A 176 15.95 -15.38 -19.61
C ALA A 176 15.63 -15.12 -18.12
N MET A 177 15.79 -13.88 -17.62
CA MET A 177 15.35 -13.50 -16.26
C MET A 177 13.83 -13.48 -16.12
N PHE A 178 13.11 -13.02 -17.16
CA PHE A 178 11.66 -12.92 -17.16
C PHE A 178 10.97 -14.29 -17.19
N GLU A 179 11.52 -15.26 -17.92
CA GLU A 179 10.98 -16.62 -18.05
C GLU A 179 11.12 -17.47 -16.78
N ARG A 180 11.87 -17.01 -15.78
CA ARG A 180 12.09 -17.77 -14.54
C ARG A 180 10.78 -17.96 -13.77
N PRO A 181 10.59 -19.12 -13.11
CA PRO A 181 9.42 -19.34 -12.28
C PRO A 181 9.44 -18.40 -11.08
N ARG A 182 8.29 -17.81 -10.77
CA ARG A 182 8.11 -16.84 -9.67
C ARG A 182 7.11 -17.42 -8.68
N MET A 183 7.41 -17.31 -7.39
CA MET A 183 6.51 -17.80 -6.33
C MET A 183 5.42 -16.77 -5.98
N SER A 184 5.68 -15.49 -6.24
CA SER A 184 4.75 -14.40 -5.99
C SER A 184 5.10 -13.18 -6.84
N LEU A 185 4.22 -12.18 -6.83
CA LEU A 185 4.50 -10.85 -7.36
C LEU A 185 4.34 -9.80 -6.26
N PRO A 186 5.11 -8.71 -6.31
CA PRO A 186 6.20 -8.42 -7.27
C PRO A 186 7.46 -9.26 -6.99
N TRP A 187 8.20 -9.59 -8.05
CA TRP A 187 9.41 -10.42 -8.02
C TRP A 187 10.62 -9.63 -8.52
N LEU A 188 11.75 -9.82 -7.88
CA LEU A 188 13.03 -9.20 -8.19
C LEU A 188 14.06 -10.27 -8.57
N VAL A 189 14.74 -10.03 -9.68
CA VAL A 189 15.88 -10.82 -10.14
C VAL A 189 17.08 -9.88 -10.31
N ILE A 190 18.18 -10.21 -9.64
CA ILE A 190 19.48 -9.53 -9.79
C ILE A 190 20.50 -10.58 -10.24
N SER A 191 21.24 -10.26 -11.31
CA SER A 191 22.28 -11.15 -11.83
C SER A 191 23.50 -10.34 -12.21
N ASN A 192 24.71 -10.80 -11.83
CA ASN A 192 25.97 -10.15 -12.17
C ASN A 192 26.93 -11.02 -13.00
N GLY A 193 26.46 -12.20 -13.45
CA GLY A 193 27.18 -13.07 -14.38
C GLY A 193 28.27 -13.94 -13.78
N THR A 194 28.69 -13.70 -12.55
CA THR A 194 29.61 -14.57 -11.80
C THR A 194 28.84 -15.75 -11.23
N LYS A 195 29.47 -16.94 -11.20
CA LYS A 195 28.76 -18.21 -10.93
C LYS A 195 28.01 -18.26 -9.59
N ASN A 196 28.21 -17.33 -8.64
CA ASN A 196 27.74 -17.46 -7.26
C ASN A 196 27.35 -16.11 -6.59
N THR A 197 26.71 -15.14 -7.25
CA THR A 197 26.38 -13.84 -6.60
C THR A 197 25.13 -13.16 -7.17
N GLY A 198 24.04 -13.90 -7.40
CA GLY A 198 22.75 -13.32 -7.82
C GLY A 198 21.72 -13.27 -6.68
N TYR A 199 20.65 -12.52 -6.89
CA TYR A 199 19.45 -12.54 -6.04
C TYR A 199 18.22 -12.90 -6.87
N GLU A 200 17.33 -13.69 -6.30
CA GLU A 200 16.01 -13.94 -6.88
C GLU A 200 15.00 -14.13 -5.74
N GLY A 201 13.96 -13.30 -5.72
CA GLY A 201 13.01 -13.32 -4.61
C GLY A 201 11.95 -12.22 -4.69
N VAL A 202 11.19 -12.09 -3.60
CA VAL A 202 10.19 -11.02 -3.44
C VAL A 202 10.84 -9.64 -3.52
N LEU A 203 10.10 -8.65 -4.04
CA LEU A 203 10.58 -7.27 -4.00
C LEU A 203 10.78 -6.81 -2.54
N PRO A 204 11.90 -6.14 -2.20
CA PRO A 204 12.16 -5.65 -0.84
C PRO A 204 11.07 -4.74 -0.29
N ALA A 205 11.04 -4.53 1.03
CA ALA A 205 9.93 -3.83 1.68
C ALA A 205 9.90 -2.31 1.39
N ASN A 206 11.05 -1.74 1.03
CA ASN A 206 11.26 -0.32 0.80
C ASN A 206 12.48 -0.05 -0.11
N ALA A 207 12.64 1.21 -0.53
CA ALA A 207 13.72 1.63 -1.42
C ALA A 207 15.13 1.48 -0.82
N ASP A 208 15.29 1.65 0.49
CA ASP A 208 16.60 1.51 1.16
C ASP A 208 17.11 0.07 1.14
N GLU A 209 16.22 -0.90 1.43
CA GLU A 209 16.54 -2.32 1.31
C GLU A 209 16.85 -2.72 -0.13
N MET A 210 16.10 -2.17 -1.09
CA MET A 210 16.38 -2.36 -2.51
C MET A 210 17.77 -1.83 -2.88
N GLN A 211 18.13 -0.63 -2.44
CA GLN A 211 19.44 -0.03 -2.69
C GLN A 211 20.58 -0.89 -2.11
N ARG A 212 20.46 -1.34 -0.86
CA ARG A 212 21.47 -2.23 -0.24
C ARG A 212 21.63 -3.54 -1.00
N LEU A 213 20.53 -4.10 -1.49
CA LEU A 213 20.55 -5.34 -2.24
C LEU A 213 21.23 -5.15 -3.60
N LEU A 214 20.94 -4.04 -4.30
CA LEU A 214 21.61 -3.68 -5.55
C LEU A 214 23.13 -3.51 -5.35
N GLU A 215 23.55 -2.80 -4.31
CA GLU A 215 24.96 -2.56 -3.99
C GLU A 215 25.71 -3.84 -3.63
N ALA A 216 25.05 -4.76 -2.90
CA ALA A 216 25.64 -6.05 -2.54
C ALA A 216 25.91 -6.97 -3.74
N HIS A 217 25.29 -6.71 -4.89
CA HIS A 217 25.36 -7.56 -6.09
C HIS A 217 25.98 -6.87 -7.31
N LYS A 218 26.39 -5.60 -7.20
CA LYS A 218 27.09 -4.88 -8.25
C LYS A 218 28.48 -5.45 -8.50
#